data_AF-A0A136PSP0-F1
#
_entry.id   AF-A0A136PSP0-F1
#
_cell.length_a   1.000
_cell.length_b   1.000
_cell.length_c   1.000
_cell.angle_alpha   90.00
_cell.angle_beta   90.00
_cell.angle_gamma   90.00
#
_symmetry.space_group_name_H-M   'P 1'
#
loop_
_entity.id
_entity.type
_entity.pdbx_description
1 polymer ?
#
loop_
_entity_poly.entity_id
_entity_poly.type
_entity_poly.pdbx_seq_one_letter_code
_entity_poly.pdbx_strand_id
1 'polypeptide(L)'
;MSAEKPNPIGLTTVSRTVASLAAGMVHTVERAVVGEARIRTAQGNAWEAVCADRARADRRAELDRMVAELAAARADRATTPQRQPVG
;
A
#
# COMPACT_ATOMS: atom_id res chain seq x y z
N MET A 1 -9.85 -63.79 26.71
CA MET A 1 -10.07 -62.32 26.64
C MET A 1 -8.83 -61.72 25.97
N SER A 2 -8.89 -61.42 24.68
CA SER A 2 -7.77 -60.81 23.96
C SER A 2 -7.97 -59.31 23.95
N ALA A 3 -7.06 -58.59 24.60
CA ALA A 3 -7.02 -57.13 24.56
C ALA A 3 -6.54 -56.70 23.17
N GLU A 4 -7.46 -56.19 22.35
CA GLU A 4 -7.16 -55.55 21.09
C GLU A 4 -6.34 -54.27 21.37
N LYS A 5 -5.10 -54.23 20.88
CA LYS A 5 -4.24 -53.05 21.06
C LYS A 5 -4.84 -51.88 20.26
N PRO A 6 -5.10 -50.71 20.87
CA PRO A 6 -5.57 -49.55 20.14
C PRO A 6 -4.48 -49.17 19.13
N ASN A 7 -4.83 -49.20 17.85
CA ASN A 7 -3.90 -49.00 16.75
C ASN A 7 -3.66 -47.49 16.55
N PRO A 8 -2.53 -46.92 17.02
CA PRO A 8 -2.32 -45.46 17.08
C PRO A 8 -2.22 -44.82 15.69
N ILE A 9 -1.90 -45.62 14.67
CA ILE A 9 -1.74 -45.21 13.27
C ILE A 9 -3.07 -44.71 12.69
N GLY A 10 -4.21 -45.29 13.08
CA GLY A 10 -5.53 -44.90 12.58
C GLY A 10 -5.96 -43.51 13.06
N LEU A 11 -5.83 -43.27 14.37
CA LEU A 11 -6.21 -41.99 14.98
C LEU A 11 -5.33 -40.83 14.51
N THR A 12 -4.00 -40.99 14.48
CA THR A 12 -3.10 -39.90 14.05
C THR A 12 -3.27 -39.57 12.56
N THR A 13 -3.57 -40.56 11.74
CA THR A 13 -3.80 -40.35 10.30
C THR A 13 -5.13 -39.65 10.06
N VAL A 14 -6.20 -40.10 10.72
CA VAL A 14 -7.52 -39.42 10.66
C VAL A 14 -7.41 -37.99 11.18
N SER A 15 -6.71 -37.75 12.31
CA SER A 15 -6.47 -36.41 12.84
C SER A 15 -5.70 -35.51 11.86
N ARG A 16 -4.69 -36.05 11.15
CA ARG A 16 -3.95 -35.29 10.14
C ARG A 16 -4.85 -34.90 8.96
N THR A 17 -5.71 -35.81 8.51
CA THR A 17 -6.65 -35.54 7.41
C THR A 17 -7.66 -34.47 7.82
N VAL A 18 -8.22 -34.57 9.02
CA VAL A 18 -9.16 -33.57 9.57
C VAL A 18 -8.48 -32.22 9.74
N ALA A 19 -7.25 -32.19 10.26
CA ALA A 19 -6.47 -30.95 10.40
C ALA A 19 -6.19 -30.30 9.03
N SER A 20 -5.82 -31.09 8.01
CA SER A 20 -5.61 -30.59 6.65
C SER A 20 -6.88 -30.04 6.02
N LEU A 21 -8.02 -30.69 6.26
CA LEU A 21 -9.32 -30.24 5.76
C LEU A 21 -9.74 -28.93 6.44
N ALA A 22 -9.57 -28.86 7.76
CA ALA A 22 -9.85 -27.65 8.54
C ALA A 22 -8.96 -26.47 8.12
N ALA A 23 -7.67 -26.70 7.86
CA ALA A 23 -6.76 -25.68 7.36
C ALA A 23 -7.21 -25.12 6.00
N GLY A 24 -7.67 -26.00 5.10
CA GLY A 24 -8.26 -25.58 3.83
C GLY A 24 -9.49 -24.70 4.01
N MET A 25 -10.39 -25.07 4.92
CA MET A 25 -11.61 -24.31 5.22
C MET A 25 -11.33 -22.94 5.87
N VAL A 26 -10.38 -22.88 6.81
CA VAL A 26 -9.95 -21.60 7.42
C VAL A 26 -9.45 -20.65 6.33
N HIS A 27 -8.65 -21.15 5.40
CA HIS A 27 -8.15 -20.34 4.30
C HIS A 27 -9.27 -19.80 3.40
N THR A 28 -10.28 -20.62 3.07
CA THR A 28 -11.43 -20.15 2.28
C THR A 28 -12.27 -19.14 3.04
N VAL A 29 -12.43 -19.32 4.35
CA VAL A 29 -13.19 -18.40 5.21
C VAL A 29 -12.43 -17.08 5.38
N GLU A 30 -11.12 -17.10 5.60
CA GLU A 30 -10.29 -15.89 5.62
C GLU A 30 -10.45 -15.10 4.32
N ARG A 31 -10.41 -15.78 3.16
CA ARG A 31 -10.64 -15.14 1.86
C ARG A 31 -12.05 -14.56 1.73
N ALA A 32 -13.08 -15.26 2.20
CA ALA A 32 -14.46 -14.79 2.13
C ALA A 32 -14.73 -13.60 3.07
N VAL A 33 -14.14 -13.60 4.27
CA VAL A 33 -14.34 -12.56 5.29
C VAL A 33 -13.49 -11.31 5.00
N VAL A 34 -12.23 -11.50 4.63
CA VAL A 34 -11.34 -10.39 4.26
C VAL A 34 -11.75 -9.85 2.89
N GLY A 35 -12.18 -10.69 1.95
CA GLY A 35 -12.55 -10.27 0.60
C GLY A 35 -11.30 -9.99 -0.26
N GLU A 36 -11.41 -10.28 -1.56
CA GLU A 36 -10.30 -10.24 -2.52
C GLU A 36 -9.56 -8.90 -2.53
N ALA A 37 -10.29 -7.80 -2.39
CA ALA A 37 -9.75 -6.44 -2.42
C ALA A 37 -8.91 -6.07 -1.18
N ARG A 38 -8.99 -6.83 -0.07
CA ARG A 38 -8.19 -6.61 1.16
C ARG A 38 -7.01 -7.56 1.27
N ILE A 39 -6.80 -8.47 0.30
CA ILE A 39 -5.57 -9.26 0.19
C ILE A 39 -4.53 -8.40 -0.53
N ARG A 40 -3.39 -8.14 0.12
CA ARG A 40 -2.29 -7.37 -0.49
C ARG A 40 -1.68 -8.15 -1.64
N THR A 41 -2.11 -7.86 -2.87
CA THR A 41 -1.52 -8.41 -4.09
C THR A 41 -0.30 -7.60 -4.51
N ALA A 42 0.64 -8.22 -5.22
CA ALA A 42 1.79 -7.50 -5.79
C ALA A 42 1.32 -6.34 -6.70
N GLN A 43 0.25 -6.55 -7.47
CA GLN A 43 -0.37 -5.52 -8.29
C GLN A 43 -0.98 -4.38 -7.47
N GLY A 44 -1.67 -4.68 -6.36
CA GLY A 44 -2.23 -3.68 -5.45
C GLY A 44 -1.15 -2.81 -4.81
N ASN A 45 -0.06 -3.44 -4.32
CA ASN A 45 1.08 -2.72 -3.75
C ASN A 45 1.75 -1.81 -4.78
N ALA A 46 1.91 -2.27 -6.02
CA ALA A 46 2.48 -1.47 -7.10
C ALA A 46 1.59 -0.26 -7.42
N TRP A 47 0.27 -0.44 -7.44
CA TRP A 47 -0.66 0.66 -7.69
C TRP A 47 -0.65 1.69 -6.56
N GLU A 48 -0.61 1.27 -5.30
CA GLU A 48 -0.45 2.17 -4.15
C GLU A 48 0.83 3.00 -4.23
N ALA A 49 1.95 2.39 -4.62
CA ALA A 49 3.22 3.10 -4.81
C ALA A 49 3.12 4.17 -5.91
N VAL A 50 2.50 3.84 -7.05
CA VAL A 50 2.27 4.79 -8.14
C VAL A 50 1.38 5.96 -7.69
N CYS A 51 0.32 5.68 -6.93
CA CYS A 51 -0.52 6.74 -6.38
C CYS A 51 0.26 7.66 -5.43
N ALA A 52 1.12 7.09 -4.57
CA ALA A 52 1.98 7.86 -3.69
C ALA A 52 2.99 8.73 -4.47
N ASP A 53 3.54 8.23 -5.57
CA ASP A 53 4.46 9.00 -6.43
C ASP A 53 3.77 10.12 -7.17
N ARG A 54 2.55 9.89 -7.68
CA ARG A 54 1.73 10.96 -8.27
C ARG A 54 1.46 12.06 -7.26
N ALA A 55 1.05 11.71 -6.04
CA ALA A 55 0.83 12.69 -4.98
C ALA A 55 2.10 13.45 -4.55
N ARG A 56 3.29 12.84 -4.68
CA ARG A 56 4.57 13.55 -4.49
C ARG A 56 4.86 14.51 -5.64
N ALA A 57 4.58 14.09 -6.88
CA ALA A 57 4.77 14.92 -8.07
C ALA A 57 3.85 16.15 -8.04
N ASP A 58 2.58 15.99 -7.67
CA ASP A 58 1.62 17.09 -7.55
C ASP A 58 2.08 18.13 -6.52
N ARG A 59 2.57 17.67 -5.36
CA ARG A 59 3.14 18.56 -4.35
C ARG A 59 4.39 19.30 -4.82
N ARG A 60 5.26 18.65 -5.60
CA ARG A 60 6.43 19.31 -6.19
C ARG A 60 6.02 20.36 -7.21
N ALA A 61 5.07 20.04 -8.09
CA ALA A 61 4.55 20.98 -9.08
C ALA A 61 3.96 22.24 -8.44
N GLU A 62 3.28 22.10 -7.30
CA GLU A 62 2.75 23.24 -6.55
C GLU A 62 3.87 24.13 -5.98
N LEU A 63 4.91 23.52 -5.39
CA LEU A 63 6.07 24.27 -4.91
C LEU A 63 6.81 24.96 -6.05
N ASP A 64 7.00 24.27 -7.18
CA ASP A 64 7.66 24.83 -8.36
C ASP A 64 6.89 26.04 -8.89
N ARG A 65 5.54 26.01 -8.87
CA ARG A 65 4.70 27.16 -9.21
C ARG A 65 4.95 28.34 -8.27
N MET A 66 4.90 28.12 -6.95
CA MET A 66 5.13 29.19 -5.96
C MET A 66 6.53 29.80 -6.09
N VAL A 67 7.54 28.96 -6.36
CA VAL A 67 8.92 29.41 -6.57
C VAL A 67 9.02 30.24 -7.86
N ALA A 68 8.37 29.82 -8.95
CA ALA A 68 8.35 30.57 -10.19
C ALA A 68 7.68 31.94 -10.03
N GLU A 69 6.54 32.02 -9.33
CA GLU A 69 5.87 33.29 -9.02
C GLU A 69 6.76 34.22 -8.20
N LEU A 70 7.42 33.69 -7.17
CA LEU A 70 8.33 34.47 -6.35
C LEU A 70 9.56 34.95 -7.14
N ALA A 71 10.10 34.11 -8.03
CA ALA A 71 11.22 34.46 -8.89
C ALA A 71 10.83 35.57 -9.89
N ALA A 72 9.65 35.48 -10.50
CA ALA A 72 9.11 36.51 -11.39
C ALA A 72 8.95 37.85 -10.66
N ALA A 73 8.34 37.84 -9.47
CA ALA A 73 8.17 39.07 -8.66
C ALA A 73 9.52 39.72 -8.28
N ARG A 74 10.57 38.93 -8.06
CA ARG A 74 11.92 39.46 -7.83
C ARG A 74 12.53 40.04 -9.10
N ALA A 75 12.34 39.39 -10.25
CA ALA A 75 12.83 39.88 -11.52
C ALA A 75 12.19 41.22 -11.88
N ASP A 76 10.88 41.38 -11.70
CA ASP A 76 10.15 42.63 -11.94
C ASP A 76 10.66 43.78 -11.06
N ARG A 77 10.98 43.48 -9.80
CA ARG A 77 11.58 44.47 -8.88
C ARG A 77 12.98 44.89 -9.31
N ALA A 78 13.77 43.98 -9.87
CA ALA A 78 15.12 44.27 -10.34
C ALA A 78 15.12 45.07 -11.65
N THR A 79 14.13 44.87 -12.53
CA THR A 79 14.01 45.57 -13.81
C THR A 79 13.33 46.93 -13.71
N THR A 80 12.63 47.23 -12.60
CA THR A 80 12.08 48.57 -12.35
C THR A 80 13.23 49.51 -11.98
N PRO A 81 13.70 50.41 -12.88
CA PRO A 81 14.73 51.37 -12.53
C PRO A 81 14.10 52.31 -11.52
N GLN A 82 14.73 52.47 -10.36
CA GLN A 82 14.36 53.48 -9.38
C GLN A 82 14.52 54.85 -10.07
N ARG A 83 13.44 55.35 -10.71
CA ARG A 83 13.34 56.75 -11.14
C ARG A 83 13.38 57.57 -9.87
N GLN A 84 14.59 57.93 -9.44
CA GLN A 84 14.78 59.00 -8.48
C GLN A 84 14.16 60.25 -9.10
N PRO A 85 13.18 60.89 -8.44
CA PRO A 85 12.75 62.21 -8.85
C PRO A 85 13.88 63.17 -8.51
N VAL A 86 14.65 63.55 -9.53
CA VAL A 86 15.53 64.72 -9.45
C VAL A 86 14.60 65.94 -9.55
N GLY A 87 14.65 66.77 -8.51
CA GLY A 87 13.85 67.99 -8.36
C GLY A 87 14.21 69.10 -9.35
#